data_AF-E1PK51-F1
#
_entry.id   AF-E1PK51-F1
#
_cell.length_a   1.000
_cell.length_b   1.000
_cell.length_c   1.000
_cell.angle_alpha   90.00
_cell.angle_beta   90.00
_cell.angle_gamma   90.00
#
_symmetry.space_group_name_H-M   'P 1'
#
loop_
_entity.id
_entity.type
_entity.pdbx_description
1 polymer ?
#
loop_
_entity_poly.entity_id
_entity_poly.type
_entity_poly.pdbx_seq_one_letter_code
_entity_poly.pdbx_strand_id
1 'polypeptide(L)'
;MLNNKGFDLWADNYDESVAIYDRDESYPFAGYKKILNEIYNRILNASYKSVLDIGFGTGTLISSLYERGLKIYGQDFSKRMLEIAQKKCLKLSFSRGIFLRGWQFHS
;
A
#
# COMPACT_ATOMS: atom_id res chain seq x y z
N MET A 1 4.17 -18.21 -2.49
CA MET A 1 3.73 -16.87 -2.02
C MET A 1 3.04 -17.04 -0.68
N LEU A 2 3.17 -16.07 0.24
CA LEU A 2 2.53 -16.12 1.57
C LEU A 2 1.00 -16.09 1.42
N ASN A 3 0.30 -16.75 2.35
CA ASN A 3 -1.16 -16.68 2.47
C ASN A 3 -1.56 -15.52 3.40
N ASN A 4 -2.87 -15.33 3.59
CA ASN A 4 -3.41 -14.28 4.47
C ASN A 4 -2.74 -14.23 5.85
N LYS A 5 -2.63 -15.37 6.54
CA LYS A 5 -2.00 -15.45 7.86
C LYS A 5 -0.52 -15.09 7.83
N GLY A 6 0.19 -15.47 6.77
CA GLY A 6 1.60 -15.12 6.60
C GLY A 6 1.81 -13.61 6.47
N PHE A 7 0.97 -12.94 5.69
CA PHE A 7 1.03 -11.48 5.58
C PHE A 7 0.57 -10.77 6.85
N ASP A 8 -0.44 -11.29 7.55
CA ASP A 8 -0.88 -10.74 8.84
C ASP A 8 0.24 -10.75 9.90
N LEU A 9 0.98 -11.86 10.00
CA LEU A 9 2.12 -11.99 10.93
C LEU A 9 3.29 -11.09 10.56
N TRP A 10 3.50 -10.86 9.27
CA TRP A 10 4.63 -10.09 8.77
C TRP A 10 4.37 -8.59 8.70
N ALA A 11 3.10 -8.17 8.70
CA ALA A 11 2.67 -6.80 8.42
C ALA A 11 3.36 -5.73 9.29
N ASP A 12 3.60 -6.01 10.58
CA ASP A 12 4.22 -5.05 11.50
C ASP A 12 5.71 -4.77 11.18
N ASN A 13 6.42 -5.75 10.60
CA ASN A 13 7.83 -5.64 10.20
C ASN A 13 8.01 -5.53 8.67
N TYR A 14 6.91 -5.42 7.92
CA TYR A 14 6.94 -5.45 6.46
C TYR A 14 7.76 -4.30 5.89
N ASP A 15 7.48 -3.06 6.32
CA ASP A 15 8.17 -1.87 5.81
C ASP A 15 9.66 -1.87 6.17
N GLU A 16 10.01 -2.38 7.35
CA GLU A 16 11.39 -2.56 7.79
C GLU A 16 12.11 -3.58 6.92
N SER A 17 11.46 -4.73 6.67
CA SER A 17 11.97 -5.77 5.78
C SER A 17 12.23 -5.20 4.39
N VAL A 18 11.24 -4.50 3.81
CA VAL A 18 11.38 -3.81 2.53
C VAL A 18 12.58 -2.87 2.54
N ALA A 19 12.75 -2.07 3.60
CA ALA A 19 13.85 -1.10 3.68
C ALA A 19 15.23 -1.75 3.73
N ILE A 20 15.37 -2.92 4.37
CA ILE A 20 16.62 -3.69 4.44
C ILE A 20 16.92 -4.33 3.08
N TYR A 21 15.99 -5.14 2.56
CA TYR A 21 16.22 -5.89 1.32
C TYR A 21 16.37 -4.98 0.08
N ASP A 22 15.63 -3.88 0.01
CA ASP A 22 15.77 -2.89 -1.09
C ASP A 22 17.13 -2.17 -1.03
N ARG A 23 17.63 -1.85 0.18
CA ARG A 23 18.96 -1.25 0.36
C ARG A 23 20.07 -2.22 -0.02
N ASP A 24 19.94 -3.48 0.38
CA ASP A 24 20.93 -4.52 0.13
C ASP A 24 20.79 -5.11 -1.30
N GLU A 25 19.95 -4.52 -2.15
CA GLU A 25 19.65 -4.95 -3.51
C GLU A 25 19.34 -6.46 -3.62
N SER A 26 18.64 -6.98 -2.61
CA SER A 26 18.43 -8.41 -2.41
C SER A 26 16.96 -8.82 -2.52
N TYR A 27 16.74 -10.07 -2.92
CA TYR A 27 15.41 -10.64 -3.04
C TYR A 27 14.71 -10.67 -1.66
N PRO A 28 13.40 -10.38 -1.54
CA PRO A 28 12.43 -10.17 -2.63
C PRO A 28 12.22 -8.71 -3.06
N PHE A 29 12.97 -7.75 -2.51
CA PHE A 29 12.68 -6.32 -2.66
C PHE A 29 13.75 -5.50 -3.39
N ALA A 30 14.73 -6.14 -4.03
CA ALA A 30 15.69 -5.46 -4.89
C ALA A 30 14.99 -4.54 -5.91
N GLY A 31 15.23 -3.23 -5.80
CA GLY A 31 14.64 -2.23 -6.68
C GLY A 31 13.15 -1.93 -6.45
N TYR A 32 12.56 -2.41 -5.36
CA TYR A 32 11.16 -2.20 -5.02
C TYR A 32 10.80 -0.72 -4.93
N LYS A 33 11.61 0.10 -4.24
CA LYS A 33 11.35 1.54 -4.12
C LYS A 33 11.45 2.26 -5.46
N LYS A 34 12.36 1.82 -6.33
CA LYS A 34 12.51 2.39 -7.68
C LYS A 34 11.25 2.17 -8.51
N ILE A 35 10.70 0.95 -8.49
CA ILE A 35 9.45 0.62 -9.19
C ILE A 35 8.27 1.37 -8.59
N LEU A 36 8.15 1.42 -7.26
CA LEU A 36 7.09 2.19 -6.59
C LEU A 36 7.12 3.68 -6.99
N ASN A 37 8.31 4.29 -7.02
CA ASN A 37 8.48 5.69 -7.40
C ASN A 37 8.13 5.91 -8.89
N GLU A 38 8.48 4.97 -9.76
CA GLU A 38 8.12 5.02 -11.18
C GLU A 38 6.58 4.98 -11.37
N ILE A 39 5.90 4.07 -10.66
CA ILE A 39 4.43 3.97 -10.67
C ILE A 39 3.80 5.28 -10.18
N TYR A 40 4.29 5.79 -9.05
CA TYR A 40 3.84 7.06 -8.47
C TYR A 40 3.96 8.22 -9.47
N ASN A 41 5.13 8.38 -10.10
CA ASN A 41 5.36 9.46 -11.05
C ASN A 41 4.50 9.31 -12.31
N ARG A 42 4.30 8.09 -12.82
CA ARG A 42 3.39 7.84 -13.94
C ARG A 42 1.95 8.24 -13.63
N ILE A 43 1.47 7.92 -12.43
CA ILE A 43 0.12 8.29 -11.99
C ILE A 43 -0.03 9.80 -11.88
N LEU A 44 0.95 10.50 -11.30
CA LEU A 44 0.89 11.96 -11.14
C LEU A 44 1.04 12.75 -12.44
N ASN A 45 1.83 12.23 -13.38
CA ASN A 45 1.99 12.85 -14.70
C ASN A 45 0.77 12.61 -15.60
N ALA A 46 -0.08 11.66 -15.24
CA ALA A 46 -1.37 11.47 -15.86
C ALA A 46 -2.46 12.30 -15.16
N SER A 47 -3.47 12.74 -15.89
CA SER A 47 -4.61 13.49 -15.32
C SER A 47 -5.66 12.56 -14.68
N TYR A 48 -5.24 11.53 -13.96
CA TYR A 48 -6.15 10.60 -13.28
C TYR A 48 -6.76 11.26 -12.04
N LYS A 49 -8.08 11.13 -11.87
CA LYS A 49 -8.81 11.63 -10.69
C LYS A 49 -8.96 10.59 -9.58
N SER A 50 -8.85 9.31 -9.92
CA SER A 50 -9.04 8.20 -8.99
C SER A 50 -8.13 7.02 -9.32
N VAL A 51 -7.66 6.32 -8.29
CA VAL A 51 -6.77 5.15 -8.40
C VAL A 51 -7.36 3.98 -7.63
N LEU A 52 -7.28 2.79 -8.20
CA LEU A 52 -7.56 1.51 -7.55
C LEU A 52 -6.24 0.78 -7.32
N ASP A 53 -5.93 0.45 -6.06
CA ASP A 53 -4.75 -0.31 -5.66
C ASP A 53 -5.18 -1.66 -5.06
N ILE A 54 -4.77 -2.76 -5.70
CA ILE A 54 -5.10 -4.13 -5.30
C ILE A 54 -3.84 -4.77 -4.75
N GLY A 55 -3.89 -5.22 -3.49
CA GLY A 55 -2.71 -5.66 -2.75
C GLY A 55 -1.88 -4.48 -2.26
N PHE A 56 -2.53 -3.41 -1.78
CA PHE A 56 -1.87 -2.18 -1.35
C PHE A 56 -0.95 -2.37 -0.13
N GLY A 57 -1.00 -3.54 0.52
CA GLY A 57 -0.15 -3.93 1.62
C GLY A 57 -0.27 -3.01 2.82
N THR A 58 0.86 -2.61 3.41
CA THR A 58 0.90 -1.65 4.52
C THR A 58 0.57 -0.21 4.12
N GLY A 59 0.21 0.03 2.85
CA GLY A 59 -0.34 1.28 2.38
C GLY A 59 0.67 2.33 1.94
N THR A 60 1.89 1.94 1.57
CA THR A 60 2.97 2.86 1.18
C THR A 60 2.59 3.71 -0.05
N LEU A 61 2.17 3.09 -1.16
CA LEU A 61 1.82 3.83 -2.38
C LEU A 61 0.53 4.64 -2.22
N ILE A 62 -0.52 4.02 -1.70
CA ILE A 62 -1.83 4.66 -1.52
C ILE A 62 -1.76 5.91 -0.63
N SER A 63 -0.92 5.89 0.41
CA SER A 63 -0.76 7.02 1.32
C SER A 63 -0.12 8.20 0.58
N SER A 64 0.95 7.96 -0.18
CA SER A 64 1.63 9.00 -0.96
C SER A 64 0.76 9.57 -2.10
N LEU A 65 -0.08 8.76 -2.75
CA LEU A 65 -1.02 9.24 -3.78
C LEU A 65 -2.17 10.02 -3.15
N TYR A 66 -2.67 9.58 -2.00
CA TYR A 66 -3.73 10.25 -1.28
C TYR A 66 -3.32 11.66 -0.79
N GLU A 67 -2.08 11.82 -0.31
CA GLU A 67 -1.50 13.13 0.04
C GLU A 67 -1.49 14.12 -1.14
N ARG A 68 -1.47 13.63 -2.38
CA ARG A 68 -1.53 14.46 -3.58
C ARG A 68 -2.95 14.83 -4.01
N GLY A 69 -3.97 14.49 -3.22
CA GLY A 69 -5.37 14.81 -3.47
C GLY A 69 -6.08 13.86 -4.43
N LEU A 70 -5.49 12.70 -4.75
CA LEU A 70 -6.16 11.69 -5.56
C LEU A 70 -7.20 10.93 -4.72
N LYS A 71 -8.31 10.55 -5.36
CA LYS A 71 -9.30 9.67 -4.74
C LYS A 71 -8.82 8.22 -4.80
N ILE A 72 -8.65 7.56 -3.66
CA ILE A 72 -8.03 6.24 -3.60
C ILE A 72 -9.03 5.17 -3.19
N TYR A 73 -9.03 4.06 -3.94
CA TYR A 73 -9.71 2.83 -3.62
C TYR A 73 -8.67 1.74 -3.41
N GLY A 74 -8.74 1.04 -2.29
CA GLY A 74 -7.78 0.00 -1.93
C GLY A 74 -8.48 -1.30 -1.57
N GLN A 75 -7.93 -2.41 -2.06
CA GLN A 75 -8.37 -3.75 -1.71
C GLN A 75 -7.17 -4.60 -1.30
N ASP A 76 -7.15 -5.12 -0.07
CA ASP A 76 -6.13 -6.07 0.40
C ASP A 76 -6.80 -7.21 1.19
N PHE A 77 -6.25 -8.42 1.17
CA PHE A 77 -6.83 -9.54 1.91
C PHE A 77 -6.34 -9.62 3.35
N SER A 78 -5.16 -9.06 3.65
CA SER A 78 -4.59 -9.05 5.00
C SER A 78 -5.29 -8.00 5.86
N LYS A 79 -5.90 -8.48 6.95
CA LYS A 79 -6.59 -7.61 7.90
C LYS A 79 -5.58 -6.70 8.59
N ARG A 80 -4.41 -7.24 8.95
CA ARG A 80 -3.38 -6.45 9.63
C ARG A 80 -2.78 -5.38 8.71
N MET A 81 -2.53 -5.71 7.45
CA MET A 81 -2.06 -4.73 6.46
C MET A 81 -3.08 -3.60 6.24
N LEU A 82 -4.36 -3.94 6.16
CA LEU A 82 -5.45 -2.96 6.13
C LEU A 82 -5.44 -2.03 7.36
N GLU A 83 -5.30 -2.57 8.57
CA GLU A 83 -5.23 -1.78 9.81
C GLU A 83 -4.03 -0.81 9.80
N ILE A 84 -2.85 -1.27 9.36
CA ILE A 84 -1.65 -0.44 9.25
C ILE A 84 -1.84 0.67 8.22
N ALA A 85 -2.34 0.33 7.03
CA ALA A 85 -2.61 1.28 5.96
C ALA A 85 -3.64 2.34 6.39
N GLN A 86 -4.73 1.93 7.06
CA GLN A 86 -5.72 2.85 7.63
C GLN A 86 -5.07 3.79 8.63
N LYS A 87 -4.22 3.31 9.54
CA LYS A 87 -3.50 4.17 10.50
C LYS A 87 -2.58 5.17 9.81
N LYS A 88 -1.86 4.76 8.75
CA LYS A 88 -1.05 5.68 7.94
C LYS A 88 -1.93 6.75 7.28
N CYS A 89 -3.04 6.36 6.67
CA CYS A 89 -3.94 7.28 5.97
C CYS A 89 -4.72 8.21 6.91
N LEU A 90 -5.12 7.73 8.10
CA LEU A 90 -5.82 8.52 9.11
C LEU A 90 -4.92 9.62 9.69
N LYS A 91 -3.61 9.37 9.82
CA LYS A 91 -2.64 10.42 10.17
C LYS A 91 -2.56 11.52 9.11
N LEU A 92 -2.96 11.22 7.87
CA LEU A 92 -2.81 12.09 6.72
C LEU A 92 -4.07 12.90 6.37
N SER A 93 -5.24 12.69 7.03
CA SER A 93 -6.45 13.47 6.69
C SER A 93 -7.57 13.54 7.74
N PHE A 94 -8.15 14.74 7.84
CA PHE A 94 -9.53 15.00 8.29
C PHE A 94 -10.50 15.25 7.12
N SER A 95 -10.06 15.07 5.85
CA SER A 95 -10.83 15.40 4.63
C SER A 95 -10.87 14.24 3.62
N ARG A 96 -12.09 13.77 3.33
CA ARG A 96 -12.60 12.80 2.32
C ARG A 96 -11.66 12.29 1.20
N GLY A 97 -11.70 10.96 0.98
CA GLY A 97 -11.45 10.38 -0.36
C GLY A 97 -10.86 8.97 -0.44
N ILE A 98 -10.56 8.33 0.69
CA ILE A 98 -9.96 6.98 0.70
C ILE A 98 -10.97 5.91 1.14
N PHE A 99 -10.99 4.79 0.41
CA PHE A 99 -11.81 3.64 0.73
C PHE A 99 -10.97 2.37 0.69
N LEU A 100 -10.68 1.81 1.87
CA LEU A 100 -9.91 0.59 2.01
C LEU A 100 -10.82 -0.53 2.51
N ARG A 101 -10.80 -1.67 1.81
CA ARG A 101 -11.53 -2.87 2.23
C ARG A 101 -10.64 -4.11 2.30
N GLY A 102 -11.03 -4.99 3.22
CA GLY A 102 -10.60 -6.39 3.29
C GLY A 102 -11.35 -7.25 2.26
N TRP A 103 -10.83 -8.41 1.87
CA TRP A 103 -11.62 -9.35 1.06
C TRP A 103 -12.74 -9.93 1.92
N GLN A 104 -13.99 -9.85 1.43
CA GLN A 104 -15.14 -10.51 2.05
C GLN A 104 -15.50 -11.73 1.21
N PHE A 105 -14.95 -12.89 1.58
CA PHE A 105 -15.44 -14.15 1.04
C PHE A 105 -16.78 -14.44 1.73
N HIS A 106 -17.87 -14.32 0.98
CA HIS A 106 -19.16 -14.86 1.40
C HIS A 106 -19.09 -16.37 1.16
N SER A 107 -19.02 -17.14 2.25
CA SER A 107 -19.20 -18.59 2.25
C SER A 107 -20.66 -18.95 2.04
#